data_AF-A0A0S8IQ03-F1
#
_entry.id   AF-A0A0S8IQ03-F1
#
_cell.length_a   1.000
_cell.length_b   1.000
_cell.length_c   1.000
_cell.angle_alpha   90.00
_cell.angle_beta   90.00
_cell.angle_gamma   90.00
#
_symmetry.space_group_name_H-M   'P 1'
#
loop_
_entity.id
_entity.type
_entity.pdbx_description
1 polymer ?
#
loop_
_entity_poly.entity_id
_entity_poly.type
_entity_poly.pdbx_seq_one_letter_code
_entity_poly.pdbx_strand_id
1 'polypeptide(L)' 'MEKIEYFDYKKVARETKIPNSILKDIKREVKKEFPTDKMMYELHVLRAIKSRYWQKTQARPSEAVK' A
#
# COMPACT_ATOMS: atom_id res chain seq x y z
N MET A 1 -23.85 -14.43 -0.31
CA MET A 1 -23.11 -13.54 -1.25
C MET A 1 -21.63 -13.77 -1.05
N GLU A 2 -20.95 -14.32 -2.06
CA GLU A 2 -19.48 -14.44 -2.03
C GLU A 2 -18.84 -13.06 -2.03
N LYS A 3 -17.82 -12.86 -1.19
CA LYS A 3 -17.04 -11.62 -1.19
C LYS A 3 -16.07 -11.68 -2.37
N ILE A 4 -16.45 -11.13 -3.51
CA ILE A 4 -15.57 -11.03 -4.69
C ILE A 4 -14.28 -10.31 -4.30
N GLU A 5 -13.13 -10.97 -4.42
CA GLU A 5 -11.79 -10.37 -4.35
C GLU A 5 -11.23 -10.30 -5.77
N TYR A 6 -10.76 -9.14 -6.20
CA TYR A 6 -10.29 -8.88 -7.56
C TYR A 6 -8.76 -9.00 -7.66
N PHE A 7 -8.03 -8.53 -6.64
CA PHE A 7 -6.57 -8.57 -6.64
C PHE A 7 -5.97 -8.98 -5.30
N ASP A 8 -5.08 -9.98 -5.31
CA ASP A 8 -4.31 -10.39 -4.13
C ASP A 8 -3.10 -9.49 -3.87
N TYR A 9 -3.36 -8.26 -3.43
CA TYR A 9 -2.30 -7.35 -3.00
C TYR A 9 -1.57 -7.84 -1.75
N LYS A 10 -2.18 -8.74 -0.96
CA LYS A 10 -1.56 -9.28 0.26
C LYS A 10 -0.39 -10.19 -0.08
N LYS A 11 -0.51 -11.02 -1.12
CA LYS A 11 0.61 -11.81 -1.65
C LYS A 11 1.78 -10.92 -2.06
N VAL A 12 1.52 -9.87 -2.83
CA VAL A 12 2.56 -8.94 -3.27
C VAL A 12 3.18 -8.16 -2.10
N ALA A 13 2.40 -7.79 -1.09
CA ALA A 13 2.94 -7.18 0.13
C ALA A 13 3.95 -8.09 0.84
N ARG A 14 3.64 -9.39 0.97
CA ARG A 14 4.56 -10.38 1.55
C ARG A 14 5.84 -10.54 0.72
N GLU A 15 5.69 -10.68 -0.60
CA GLU A 15 6.81 -10.87 -1.53
C GLU A 15 7.75 -9.66 -1.57
N THR A 16 7.21 -8.45 -1.47
CA THR A 16 7.98 -7.20 -1.51
C THR A 16 8.56 -6.79 -0.16
N LYS A 17 8.22 -7.49 0.93
CA LYS A 17 8.65 -7.18 2.30
C LYS A 17 8.38 -5.72 2.69
N ILE A 18 7.25 -5.17 2.25
CA ILE A 18 6.86 -3.80 2.62
C ILE A 18 6.65 -3.71 4.14
N PRO A 19 7.14 -2.65 4.81
CA PRO A 19 6.88 -2.45 6.24
C PRO A 19 5.38 -2.34 6.54
N ASN A 20 4.93 -2.98 7.61
CA ASN A 20 3.51 -2.99 8.00
C ASN A 20 2.93 -1.59 8.24
N SER A 21 3.74 -0.66 8.76
CA SER A 21 3.36 0.75 8.94
C SER A 21 3.00 1.42 7.61
N ILE A 22 3.87 1.28 6.62
CA ILE A 22 3.64 1.82 5.27
C ILE A 22 2.44 1.16 4.60
N LEU A 23 2.31 -0.16 4.71
CA LEU A 23 1.13 -0.86 4.18
C LEU A 23 -0.16 -0.34 4.82
N LYS A 24 -0.17 -0.07 6.13
CA LYS A 24 -1.31 0.51 6.83
C LYS A 24 -1.64 1.91 6.32
N ASP A 25 -0.63 2.74 6.07
CA ASP A 25 -0.81 4.09 5.54
C ASP A 25 -1.35 4.06 4.10
N ILE A 26 -0.78 3.23 3.22
CA ILE A 26 -1.29 3.03 1.85
C ILE A 26 -2.75 2.62 1.88
N LYS A 27 -3.11 1.60 2.67
CA LYS A 27 -4.49 1.13 2.77
C LYS A 27 -5.43 2.22 3.26
N ARG A 28 -5.00 3.03 4.25
CA ARG A 28 -5.81 4.12 4.79
C ARG A 28 -6.08 5.18 3.73
N GLU A 29 -5.05 5.63 3.01
CA GLU A 29 -5.22 6.68 1.99
C GLU A 29 -6.07 6.19 0.81
N VAL A 30 -5.80 4.99 0.28
CA VAL A 30 -6.60 4.43 -0.82
C VAL A 30 -8.06 4.18 -0.39
N LYS A 31 -8.31 3.82 0.89
CA LYS A 31 -9.68 3.65 1.39
C LYS A 31 -10.47 4.96 1.49
N LYS A 32 -9.79 6.10 1.70
CA LYS A 32 -10.44 7.43 1.65
C LYS A 32 -10.87 7.77 0.22
N GLU A 33 -10.06 7.40 -0.77
CA GLU A 33 -10.33 7.65 -2.19
C GLU A 33 -11.42 6.70 -2.75
N PHE A 34 -11.38 5.42 -2.36
CA PHE A 34 -12.32 4.38 -2.79
C PHE A 34 -13.02 3.73 -1.59
N PRO A 35 -13.95 4.43 -0.93
CA PRO A 35 -14.60 3.93 0.29
C PRO A 35 -15.49 2.72 0.05
N THR A 36 -16.13 2.62 -1.12
CA THR A 36 -17.10 1.55 -1.44
C THR A 36 -16.71 0.73 -2.67
N ASP A 37 -15.80 1.22 -3.52
CA ASP A 37 -15.30 0.50 -4.69
C ASP A 37 -14.15 -0.44 -4.30
N LYS A 38 -14.49 -1.72 -4.14
CA LYS A 38 -13.53 -2.75 -3.74
C LYS A 38 -12.46 -3.01 -4.81
N MET A 39 -12.84 -3.01 -6.08
CA MET A 39 -11.91 -3.29 -7.18
C MET A 39 -10.85 -2.20 -7.27
N MET A 40 -11.27 -0.93 -7.25
CA MET A 40 -10.36 0.21 -7.31
C MET A 40 -9.45 0.28 -6.08
N TYR A 41 -10.01 0.02 -4.88
CA TYR A 41 -9.20 -0.09 -3.67
C TYR A 41 -8.09 -1.14 -3.80
N GLU A 42 -8.43 -2.36 -4.21
CA GLU A 42 -7.46 -3.45 -4.32
C GLU A 42 -6.40 -3.19 -5.40
N LEU A 43 -6.81 -2.63 -6.54
CA LEU A 43 -5.92 -2.26 -7.64
C LEU A 43 -4.92 -1.17 -7.22
N HIS A 44 -5.38 -0.10 -6.55
CA HIS A 44 -4.51 1.01 -6.16
C HIS A 44 -3.56 0.62 -5.03
N VAL A 45 -3.99 -0.20 -4.07
CA VAL A 45 -3.08 -0.77 -3.06
C VAL A 45 -2.00 -1.63 -3.72
N LEU A 46 -2.38 -2.49 -4.67
CA LEU A 46 -1.44 -3.32 -5.43
C LEU A 46 -0.40 -2.46 -6.18
N ARG A 47 -0.86 -1.42 -6.90
CA ARG A 47 0.02 -0.50 -7.65
C ARG A 47 0.99 0.24 -6.73
N ALA A 48 0.51 0.73 -5.59
CA ALA A 48 1.33 1.42 -4.61
C ALA A 48 2.45 0.52 -4.05
N ILE A 49 2.13 -0.74 -3.70
CA ILE A 49 3.13 -1.71 -3.24
C ILE A 49 4.18 -1.98 -4.33
N LYS A 50 3.73 -2.26 -5.57
CA LYS A 50 4.60 -2.57 -6.72
C LYS A 50 5.53 -1.43 -7.11
N SER A 51 5.11 -0.18 -6.90
CA SER A 51 5.92 1.01 -7.24
C SER A 51 7.24 1.11 -6.47
N ARG A 52 7.35 0.46 -5.31
CA ARG A 52 8.51 0.53 -4.40
C ARG A 52 8.92 1.96 -3.97
N TYR A 53 8.07 2.98 -4.16
CA TYR A 53 8.36 4.36 -3.70
C TYR A 53 8.69 4.44 -2.20
N TRP A 54 8.10 3.55 -1.41
CA TRP A 54 8.36 3.41 0.03
C TRP A 54 9.80 3.04 0.40
N GLN A 55 10.59 2.50 -0.54
CA GLN A 55 12.01 2.22 -0.28
C GLN A 55 12.81 3.52 -0.21
N LYS A 56 12.42 4.54 -0.99
CA LYS A 56 13.06 5.87 -0.97
C LYS A 56 12.69 6.66 0.28
N THR A 57 11.54 6.40 0.90
CA THR A 57 11.12 7.08 2.13
C THR A 57 11.77 6.51 3.38
N GLN A 58 12.23 5.25 3.34
CA GLN A 58 13.04 4.62 4.41
C GLN A 58 14.52 5.06 4.37
N ALA A 59 15.03 5.50 3.22
CA ALA A 59 16.43 5.85 3.01
C ALA A 59 16.80 7.30 3.39
N ARG A 60 15.87 8.09 3.92
CA ARG A 60 16.19 9.39 4.55
C ARG A 60 16.22 9.20 6.08
N PRO A 61 17.40 8.98 6.69
CA PRO A 61 17.54 9.41 8.07
C PRO A 61 17.26 10.90 8.10
N SER A 62 16.61 11.36 9.17
CA SER A 62 16.44 12.78 9.46
C SER A 62 17.72 13.53 9.12
N GLU A 63 17.65 14.45 8.16
CA GLU A 63 18.54 15.61 8.19
C GLU A 63 18.14 16.41 9.42
N ALA A 64 18.61 15.92 10.57
CA ALA A 64 18.90 16.75 11.70
C ALA A 64 20.13 17.57 11.31
N VAL A 65 19.93 18.79 10.83
CA VAL A 65 20.99 19.80 10.86
C VAL A 65 20.37 21.16 11.16
N LYS A 66 20.54 21.53 12.44
CA LYS A 66 20.74 22.87 13.03
C LYS A 66 19.53 23.80 13.10
#